data_AF-A0A1C7DFM7-F1
#
_entry.id   AF-A0A1C7DFM7-F1
#
_cell.length_a   1.000
_cell.length_b   1.000
_cell.length_c   1.000
_cell.angle_alpha   90.00
_cell.angle_beta   90.00
_cell.angle_gamma   90.00
#
_symmetry.space_group_name_H-M   'P 1'
#
loop_
_entity.id
_entity.type
_entity.pdbx_description
1 polymer ?
#
loop_
_entity_poly.entity_id
_entity_poly.type
_entity_poly.pdbx_seq_one_letter_code
_entity_poly.pdbx_strand_id
1 'polypeptide(L)'
;MDDTLQIYSLKTLWTPWDEAAILKMNHQSRAELAKVINCEGLLVDLSMDQHTEVRLGVAQNGHTPFQTLKRLSEEDLCITVKDTAKKTLLNLSFTPKHSH
;
A
#
# COMPACT_ATOMS: atom_id res chain seq x y z
N MET A 1 10.71 -2.93 -18.06
CA MET A 1 9.61 -3.00 -17.08
C MET A 1 9.84 -4.27 -16.30
N ASP A 2 10.03 -4.17 -15.00
CA ASP A 2 10.56 -5.25 -14.16
C ASP A 2 9.53 -6.39 -14.06
N ASP A 3 9.77 -7.52 -14.75
CA ASP A 3 8.87 -8.68 -14.81
C ASP A 3 8.51 -9.23 -13.41
N THR A 4 9.38 -8.97 -12.43
CA THR A 4 9.17 -9.33 -11.03
C THR A 4 7.98 -8.59 -10.40
N LEU A 5 7.78 -7.31 -10.74
CA LEU A 5 6.66 -6.51 -10.21
C LEU A 5 5.31 -7.03 -10.71
N GLN A 6 5.25 -7.52 -11.95
CA GLN A 6 4.03 -8.10 -12.51
C GLN A 6 3.64 -9.42 -11.82
N ILE A 7 4.63 -10.25 -11.46
CA ILE A 7 4.39 -11.51 -10.75
C ILE A 7 3.85 -11.27 -9.35
N TYR A 8 4.40 -10.31 -8.61
CA TYR A 8 3.97 -10.01 -7.24
C TYR A 8 2.64 -9.24 -7.19
N SER A 9 2.32 -8.44 -8.20
CA SER A 9 1.03 -7.73 -8.28
C SER A 9 -0.17 -8.68 -8.36
N LEU A 10 -0.01 -9.84 -9.02
CA LEU A 10 -1.09 -10.81 -9.24
C LEU A 10 -1.19 -11.90 -8.16
N LYS A 11 -0.28 -11.90 -7.18
CA LYS A 11 -0.23 -12.92 -6.12
C LYS A 11 -1.27 -12.67 -5.04
N THR A 12 -2.15 -13.64 -4.86
CA THR A 12 -3.19 -13.66 -3.80
C THR A 12 -2.73 -14.41 -2.53
N LEU A 13 -1.72 -15.26 -2.64
CA LEU A 13 -1.11 -16.01 -1.54
C LEU A 13 0.37 -15.68 -1.46
N TRP A 14 0.80 -15.21 -0.30
CA TRP A 14 2.15 -14.76 -0.02
C TRP A 14 2.81 -15.72 0.95
N THR A 15 4.04 -16.13 0.63
CA THR A 15 4.87 -16.91 1.54
C THR A 15 5.84 -15.97 2.27
N PRO A 16 6.39 -16.38 3.44
CA PRO A 16 7.45 -15.62 4.11
C PRO A 16 8.67 -15.34 3.21
N TRP A 17 8.89 -16.18 2.19
CA TRP A 17 9.93 -15.98 1.18
C TRP A 17 9.61 -14.85 0.21
N ASP A 18 8.34 -14.68 -0.16
CA ASP A 18 7.89 -13.58 -1.00
C ASP A 18 8.03 -12.23 -0.26
N GLU A 19 7.63 -12.18 1.02
CA GLU A 19 7.82 -11.01 1.89
C GLU A 19 9.31 -10.64 2.00
N ALA A 20 10.18 -11.63 2.25
CA ALA A 20 11.61 -11.43 2.31
C ALA A 20 12.22 -10.97 0.97
N ALA A 21 11.66 -11.41 -0.16
CA ALA A 21 12.08 -10.97 -1.48
C ALA A 21 11.73 -9.49 -1.71
N ILE A 22 10.52 -9.06 -1.32
CA ILE A 22 10.10 -7.66 -1.40
C ILE A 22 10.98 -6.79 -0.50
N LEU A 23 11.24 -7.20 0.74
CA LEU A 23 12.11 -6.45 1.66
C LEU A 23 13.56 -6.30 1.16
N LYS A 24 14.03 -7.20 0.30
CA LYS A 24 15.35 -7.10 -0.36
C LYS A 24 15.36 -6.21 -1.61
N MET A 25 14.20 -5.81 -2.12
CA MET A 25 14.11 -4.87 -3.24
C MET A 25 14.46 -3.45 -2.80
N ASN A 26 14.93 -2.64 -3.75
CA ASN A 26 15.11 -1.22 -3.50
C ASN A 26 13.76 -0.55 -3.15
N HIS A 27 13.82 0.58 -2.46
CA HIS A 27 12.61 1.28 -1.99
C HIS A 27 11.76 1.83 -3.14
N GLN A 28 12.33 2.11 -4.31
CA GLN A 28 11.58 2.59 -5.47
C GLN A 28 10.67 1.49 -6.02
N SER A 29 11.20 0.29 -6.23
CA SER A 29 10.43 -0.88 -6.66
C SER A 29 9.34 -1.24 -5.65
N ARG A 30 9.64 -1.16 -4.34
CA ARG A 30 8.62 -1.34 -3.29
C ARG A 30 7.53 -0.28 -3.35
N ALA A 31 7.87 0.98 -3.62
CA ALA A 31 6.91 2.07 -3.73
C ALA A 31 6.02 1.94 -4.97
N GLU A 32 6.56 1.49 -6.10
CA GLU A 32 5.78 1.18 -7.29
C GLU A 32 4.83 0.00 -7.04
N LEU A 33 5.34 -1.06 -6.42
CA LEU A 33 4.55 -2.23 -6.05
C LEU A 33 3.39 -1.88 -5.11
N ALA A 34 3.67 -1.10 -4.06
CA ALA A 34 2.69 -0.68 -3.07
C ALA A 34 1.46 0.02 -3.66
N LYS A 35 1.61 0.68 -4.82
CA LYS A 35 0.50 1.36 -5.51
C LYS A 35 -0.48 0.41 -6.19
N VAL A 36 -0.03 -0.79 -6.56
CA VAL A 36 -0.76 -1.69 -7.46
C VAL A 36 -1.12 -3.04 -6.84
N ILE A 37 -0.47 -3.45 -5.75
CA ILE A 37 -0.76 -4.73 -5.09
C ILE A 37 -2.14 -4.74 -4.42
N ASN A 38 -2.73 -5.92 -4.33
CA ASN A 38 -4.02 -6.14 -3.67
C ASN A 38 -3.88 -6.92 -2.36
N CYS A 39 -2.65 -7.19 -1.92
CA CYS A 39 -2.39 -7.93 -0.68
C CYS A 39 -2.45 -6.98 0.52
N GLU A 40 -3.57 -7.05 1.26
CA GLU A 40 -3.78 -6.22 2.45
C GLU A 40 -2.69 -6.39 3.50
N GLY A 41 -2.24 -7.62 3.78
CA GLY A 41 -1.18 -7.89 4.76
C GLY A 41 0.12 -7.19 4.40
N LEU A 42 0.56 -7.31 3.14
CA LEU A 42 1.77 -6.61 2.69
C LEU A 42 1.59 -5.09 2.68
N LEU A 43 0.40 -4.57 2.38
CA LEU A 43 0.11 -3.13 2.48
C LEU A 43 0.21 -2.65 3.92
N VAL A 44 -0.18 -3.47 4.92
CA VAL A 44 0.04 -3.17 6.34
C VAL A 44 1.54 -3.09 6.63
N ASP A 45 2.34 -4.05 6.18
CA ASP A 45 3.78 -4.05 6.44
C ASP A 45 4.50 -2.88 5.73
N LEU A 46 4.18 -2.63 4.46
CA LEU A 46 4.75 -1.51 3.69
C LEU A 46 4.29 -0.14 4.23
N SER A 47 3.17 -0.08 4.97
CA SER A 47 2.74 1.15 5.65
C SER A 47 3.66 1.56 6.81
N MET A 48 4.56 0.66 7.23
CA MET A 48 5.60 0.87 8.24
C MET A 48 6.99 1.09 7.62
N ASP A 49 7.09 1.15 6.29
CA ASP A 49 8.40 1.28 5.64
C ASP A 49 9.13 2.55 6.08
N GLN A 50 10.44 2.44 6.27
CA GLN A 50 11.29 3.59 6.60
C GLN A 50 11.26 4.67 5.50
N HIS A 51 11.06 4.29 4.23
CA HIS A 51 11.05 5.20 3.10
C HIS A 51 9.66 5.77 2.87
N THR A 52 9.59 7.10 2.83
CA THR A 52 8.34 7.84 2.67
C THR A 52 7.67 7.54 1.33
N GLU A 53 8.43 7.29 0.28
CA GLU A 53 7.93 6.95 -1.06
C GLU A 53 7.10 5.65 -1.05
N VAL A 54 7.53 4.67 -0.24
CA VAL A 54 6.82 3.40 -0.09
C VAL A 54 5.51 3.62 0.66
N ARG A 55 5.55 4.33 1.79
CA ARG A 55 4.34 4.67 2.56
C ARG A 55 3.35 5.51 1.74
N LEU A 56 3.86 6.40 0.90
CA LEU A 56 3.05 7.17 -0.06
C LEU A 56 2.37 6.24 -1.08
N GLY A 57 3.08 5.24 -1.60
CA GLY A 57 2.51 4.23 -2.48
C GLY A 57 1.34 3.48 -1.82
N VAL A 58 1.50 3.08 -0.55
CA VAL A 58 0.43 2.48 0.25
C VAL A 58 -0.75 3.44 0.45
N ALA A 59 -0.49 4.70 0.77
CA ALA A 59 -1.53 5.71 0.96
C ALA A 59 -2.34 6.00 -0.32
N GLN A 60 -1.73 5.83 -1.50
CA GLN A 60 -2.39 5.99 -2.80
C GLN A 60 -3.25 4.78 -3.20
N ASN A 61 -3.04 3.63 -2.56
CA ASN A 61 -3.68 2.38 -2.94
C ASN A 61 -5.05 2.24 -2.28
N GLY A 62 -6.08 2.02 -3.10
CA GLY A 62 -7.47 1.84 -2.66
C GLY A 62 -7.75 0.47 -2.03
N HIS A 63 -6.85 -0.50 -2.18
CA HIS A 63 -6.92 -1.80 -1.50
C HIS A 63 -6.24 -1.78 -0.13
N THR A 64 -5.61 -0.67 0.26
CA THR A 64 -5.05 -0.54 1.60
C THR A 64 -6.18 -0.59 2.63
N PRO A 65 -6.06 -1.45 3.67
CA PRO A 65 -7.10 -1.58 4.68
C PRO A 65 -7.47 -0.24 5.33
N PHE A 66 -8.76 -0.07 5.63
CA PHE A 66 -9.29 1.17 6.21
C PHE A 66 -8.52 1.62 7.46
N GLN A 67 -8.22 0.67 8.37
CA GLN A 67 -7.47 0.99 9.60
C GLN A 67 -6.05 1.47 9.30
N THR A 68 -5.39 0.87 8.31
CA THR A 68 -4.04 1.25 7.88
C THR A 68 -4.03 2.65 7.27
N LEU A 69 -4.97 2.94 6.38
CA LEU A 69 -5.12 4.29 5.81
C LEU A 69 -5.44 5.33 6.91
N LYS A 70 -6.30 4.99 7.88
CA LYS A 70 -6.63 5.88 9.00
C LYS A 70 -5.38 6.22 9.81
N ARG A 71 -4.61 5.20 10.21
CA ARG A 71 -3.34 5.35 10.93
C ARG A 71 -2.36 6.23 10.14
N LEU A 72 -2.18 5.99 8.83
CA LEU A 72 -1.34 6.82 7.98
C LEU A 72 -1.82 8.29 7.92
N SER A 73 -3.13 8.52 7.89
CA SER A 73 -3.70 9.87 7.83
C SER A 73 -3.53 10.68 9.13
N GLU A 74 -3.48 10.00 10.28
CA GLU A 74 -3.44 10.63 11.61
C GLU A 74 -2.01 10.71 12.15
N GLU A 75 -1.22 9.65 11.96
CA GLU A 75 0.02 9.40 12.70
C GLU A 75 1.30 9.41 11.86
N ASP A 76 1.22 9.38 10.51
CA ASP A 76 2.44 9.46 9.69
C ASP A 76 3.16 10.80 9.91
N LEU A 77 4.50 10.78 9.85
CA LEU A 77 5.34 11.95 10.02
C LEU A 77 5.34 12.84 8.77
N CYS A 78 5.08 12.25 7.60
CA CYS A 78 5.12 12.97 6.34
C CYS A 78 3.74 13.50 5.96
N ILE A 79 3.61 14.83 5.85
CA ILE A 79 2.35 15.51 5.55
C ILE A 79 1.74 15.00 4.24
N THR A 80 2.55 14.76 3.20
CA THR A 80 2.03 14.27 1.91
C THR A 80 1.44 12.88 2.02
N VAL A 81 1.99 11.99 2.85
CA VAL A 81 1.44 10.67 3.13
C VAL A 81 0.10 10.81 3.87
N LYS A 82 0.04 11.68 4.88
CA LYS A 82 -1.18 11.94 5.65
C LYS A 82 -2.34 12.41 4.76
N ASP A 83 -2.10 13.46 3.98
CA ASP A 83 -3.11 14.06 3.11
C ASP A 83 -3.57 13.09 2.03
N THR A 84 -2.63 12.32 1.48
CA THR A 84 -2.96 11.29 0.49
C THR A 84 -3.81 10.18 1.09
N ALA A 85 -3.43 9.65 2.26
CA ALA A 85 -4.20 8.62 2.94
C ALA A 85 -5.61 9.11 3.30
N LYS A 86 -5.73 10.35 3.78
CA LYS A 86 -7.01 11.01 4.05
C LYS A 86 -7.87 11.12 2.79
N LYS A 87 -7.29 11.53 1.67
CA LYS A 87 -7.99 11.60 0.38
C LYS A 87 -8.47 10.23 -0.08
N THR A 88 -7.63 9.20 0.02
CA THR A 88 -7.99 7.82 -0.34
C THR A 88 -9.13 7.29 0.54
N LEU A 89 -9.07 7.52 1.86
CA LEU A 89 -10.17 7.18 2.77
C LEU A 89 -11.49 7.85 2.39
N LEU A 90 -11.45 9.15 2.10
CA LEU A 90 -12.63 9.89 1.68
C LEU A 90 -13.20 9.27 0.40
N ASN A 91 -12.36 9.01 -0.61
CA ASN A 91 -12.80 8.38 -1.85
C ASN A 91 -13.46 7.01 -1.61
N LEU A 92 -12.90 6.19 -0.70
CA LEU A 92 -13.49 4.89 -0.32
C LEU A 92 -14.78 5.01 0.50
N SER A 93 -14.96 6.11 1.23
CA SER A 93 -16.20 6.38 1.98
C SER A 93 -17.34 6.90 1.08
N PHE A 94 -16.99 7.51 -0.06
CA PHE A 94 -17.94 8.05 -1.04
C PHE A 94 -18.30 7.05 -2.13
N THR A 95 -17.69 5.86 -2.20
CA THR A 95 -18.23 4.79 -3.04
C THR A 95 -19.48 4.24 -2.35
N PRO A 96 -20.70 4.49 -2.88
CA PRO A 96 -21.86 3.78 -2.37
C PRO A 96 -21.57 2.29 -2.62
N LYS A 97 -21.48 1.51 -1.55
CA LYS A 97 -21.61 0.06 -1.67
C LYS A 97 -22.92 -0.16 -2.40
N HIS A 98 -22.87 -0.57 -3.66
CA HIS A 98 -24.04 -1.07 -4.32
C HIS A 98 -24.54 -2.24 -3.46
N SER A 99 -25.58 -1.97 -2.69
CA SER A 99 -26.53 -2.98 -2.26
C SER A 99 -26.89 -3.77 -3.51
N HIS A 100 -26.54 -5.05 -3.58
CA HIS A 100 -27.31 -6.13 -4.18
C HIS A 100 -26.62 -7.47 -3.91
#